data_AF-A0A9W7XIK2-F1
#
_entry.id   AF-A0A9W7XIK2-F1
#
_cell.length_a   1.000
_cell.length_b   1.000
_cell.length_c   1.000
_cell.angle_alpha   90.00
_cell.angle_beta   90.00
_cell.angle_gamma   90.00
#
_symmetry.space_group_name_H-M   'P 1'
#
loop_
_entity.id
_entity.type
_entity.pdbx_description
1 polymer ?
#
loop_
_entity_poly.entity_id
_entity_poly.type
_entity_poly.pdbx_seq_one_letter_code
_entity_poly.pdbx_strand_id
1 'polypeptide(L)'
;MIVGVGVDLLSIARIRRIVLRGSRYSQRFSRRILCDRELAGYQMCTADDLRTGFLASRWCLKEAVYKAAYPLQILQWDDVCIYKDGPKPLVHVKWNADLAAARVHVSLSHDDDLLVGYAVVEK
;
A
#
# COMPACT_ATOMS: atom_id res chain seq x y z
N MET A 1 -5.62 -16.19 -16.17
CA MET A 1 -5.32 -15.11 -17.15
C MET A 1 -5.14 -13.80 -16.39
N ILE A 2 -4.29 -12.88 -16.88
CA ILE A 2 -4.13 -11.55 -16.24
C ILE A 2 -5.41 -10.75 -16.44
N VAL A 3 -5.91 -10.20 -15.33
CA VAL A 3 -7.12 -9.35 -15.25
C VAL A 3 -6.74 -7.88 -15.34
N GLY A 4 -5.64 -7.49 -14.70
CA GLY A 4 -5.16 -6.11 -14.74
C GLY A 4 -3.76 -5.95 -14.17
N VAL A 5 -3.13 -4.83 -14.52
CA VAL A 5 -1.81 -4.42 -14.06
C VAL A 5 -1.86 -3.00 -13.55
N GLY A 6 -1.04 -2.69 -12.56
CA GLY A 6 -0.97 -1.36 -11.98
C GLY A 6 0.44 -1.03 -11.54
N VAL A 7 0.82 0.22 -11.74
CA VAL A 7 2.11 0.77 -11.33
C VAL A 7 1.90 2.11 -10.65
N ASP A 8 2.67 2.37 -9.61
CA ASP A 8 2.71 3.66 -8.93
C ASP A 8 4.14 4.09 -8.67
N LEU A 9 4.41 5.39 -8.82
CA LEU A 9 5.69 6.01 -8.52
C LEU A 9 5.46 7.10 -7.47
N LEU A 10 6.22 7.02 -6.38
CA LEU A 10 6.07 7.87 -5.22
C LEU A 10 7.41 8.51 -4.82
N SER A 11 7.37 9.80 -4.51
CA SER A 11 8.46 10.48 -3.80
C SER A 11 8.32 10.27 -2.29
N ILE A 12 9.32 9.66 -1.66
CA ILE A 12 9.36 9.37 -0.23
C ILE A 12 9.31 10.67 0.57
N ALA A 13 9.93 11.75 0.09
CA ALA A 13 9.90 13.08 0.69
C ALA A 13 8.47 13.64 0.82
N ARG A 14 7.53 13.27 -0.05
CA ARG A 14 6.11 13.66 0.09
C ARG A 14 5.50 13.04 1.35
N ILE A 15 5.77 11.76 1.61
CA ILE A 15 5.29 11.06 2.79
C ILE A 15 6.01 11.57 4.04
N ARG A 16 7.33 11.77 3.95
CA ARG A 16 8.14 12.33 5.05
C ARG A 16 7.57 13.66 5.54
N ARG A 17 7.22 14.56 4.62
CA ARG A 17 6.58 15.85 4.97
C ARG A 17 5.28 15.67 5.76
N ILE A 18 4.49 14.64 5.48
CA ILE A 18 3.25 14.36 6.22
C ILE A 18 3.56 13.84 7.62
N VAL A 19 4.54 12.93 7.74
CA VAL A 19 5.00 12.38 9.02
C VAL A 19 5.54 13.49 9.93
N LEU A 20 6.40 14.36 9.40
CA LEU A 20 7.06 15.42 10.15
C LEU A 20 6.16 16.64 10.45
N ARG A 21 4.99 16.77 9.80
CA ARG A 21 4.06 17.90 10.02
C ARG A 21 3.41 17.89 11.40
N GLY A 22 3.57 16.81 12.17
CA GLY A 22 3.13 16.69 13.55
C GLY A 22 2.23 15.48 13.78
N SER A 23 2.19 15.03 15.05
CA SER A 23 1.55 13.77 15.46
C SER A 23 0.09 13.66 15.03
N ARG A 24 -0.70 14.73 15.14
CA ARG A 24 -2.12 14.75 14.73
C ARG A 24 -2.32 14.49 13.23
N TYR A 25 -1.50 15.10 12.38
CA TYR A 25 -1.60 14.92 10.92
C TYR A 25 -1.17 13.52 10.52
N SER A 26 -0.03 13.06 11.07
CA SER A 26 0.47 11.71 10.85
C SER A 26 -0.56 10.64 11.26
N GLN A 27 -1.18 10.78 12.44
CA GLN A 27 -2.22 9.85 12.91
C GLN A 27 -3.48 9.86 12.04
N ARG A 28 -3.96 11.03 11.62
CA ARG A 28 -5.13 11.13 10.74
C ARG A 28 -4.85 10.50 9.38
N PHE A 29 -3.66 10.73 8.84
CA PHE A 29 -3.23 10.16 7.57
C PHE A 29 -3.09 8.64 7.67
N SER A 30 -2.37 8.12 8.67
CA SER A 30 -2.16 6.69 8.85
C SER A 30 -3.48 5.94 9.05
N ARG A 31 -4.42 6.47 9.85
CA ARG A 31 -5.75 5.86 10.05
C ARG A 31 -6.62 5.84 8.80
N ARG A 32 -6.39 6.75 7.85
CA ARG A 32 -7.14 6.78 6.58
C ARG A 32 -6.67 5.70 5.62
N ILE A 33 -5.38 5.41 5.62
CA ILE A 33 -4.73 4.63 4.55
C ILE A 33 -4.48 3.20 4.99
N LEU A 34 -4.16 2.98 6.27
CA LEU A 34 -3.80 1.68 6.79
C LEU A 34 -5.04 0.94 7.27
N CYS A 35 -5.11 -0.37 6.99
CA CYS A 35 -6.08 -1.23 7.64
C CYS A 35 -5.63 -1.56 9.07
N ASP A 36 -6.51 -2.13 9.89
CA ASP A 36 -6.25 -2.32 11.34
C ASP A 36 -4.95 -3.08 11.62
N ARG A 37 -4.67 -4.14 10.85
CA ARG A 37 -3.43 -4.92 10.96
C ARG A 37 -2.19 -4.08 10.65
N GLU A 38 -2.25 -3.24 9.62
CA GLU A 38 -1.14 -2.37 9.24
C GLU A 38 -0.96 -1.24 10.26
N LEU A 39 -2.07 -0.71 10.80
CA LEU A 39 -2.05 0.35 11.80
C LEU A 39 -1.37 -0.12 13.08
N ALA A 40 -1.64 -1.35 13.52
CA ALA A 40 -0.94 -1.96 14.65
C ALA A 40 0.58 -2.03 14.41
N GLY A 41 1.02 -2.48 13.22
CA GLY A 41 2.44 -2.50 12.86
C GLY A 41 3.06 -1.10 12.75
N TYR A 42 2.30 -0.11 12.27
CA TYR A 42 2.73 1.28 12.19
C TYR A 42 2.95 1.90 13.57
N GLN A 43 2.09 1.57 14.55
CA GLN A 43 2.23 2.06 15.92
C GLN A 43 3.50 1.55 16.62
N MET A 44 4.04 0.42 16.19
CA MET A 44 5.32 -0.10 16.68
C MET A 44 6.53 0.64 16.10
N CYS A 45 6.35 1.47 15.06
CA CYS A 45 7.43 2.26 14.47
C CYS A 45 7.75 3.46 15.38
N THR A 46 8.95 3.48 15.96
CA THR A 46 9.40 4.51 16.90
C THR A 46 10.13 5.68 16.21
N ALA A 47 10.84 5.42 15.12
CA ALA A 47 11.58 6.42 14.36
C ALA A 47 10.76 6.97 13.17
N ASP A 48 10.94 8.25 12.85
CA ASP A 48 10.20 8.92 11.77
C ASP A 48 10.55 8.37 10.37
N ASP A 49 11.79 7.93 10.15
CA ASP A 49 12.17 7.27 8.90
C ASP A 49 11.49 5.90 8.74
N LEU A 50 11.36 5.13 9.82
CA LEU A 50 10.61 3.87 9.80
C LEU A 50 9.13 4.11 9.51
N ARG A 51 8.52 5.12 10.15
CA ARG A 51 7.14 5.54 9.87
C ARG A 51 6.95 5.99 8.43
N THR A 52 7.90 6.78 7.92
CA THR A 52 7.90 7.28 6.54
C THR A 52 7.97 6.13 5.55
N GLY A 53 8.95 5.23 5.69
CA GLY A 53 9.08 4.06 4.82
C GLY A 53 7.87 3.14 4.91
N PHE A 54 7.31 2.96 6.11
CA PHE A 54 6.10 2.17 6.31
C PHE A 54 4.93 2.75 5.50
N LEU A 55 4.59 4.02 5.70
CA LEU A 55 3.49 4.66 4.99
C LEU A 55 3.73 4.75 3.48
N ALA A 56 4.96 5.04 3.06
CA ALA A 56 5.31 5.16 1.65
C ALA A 56 5.10 3.85 0.90
N SER A 57 5.57 2.72 1.46
CA SER A 57 5.40 1.42 0.81
C SER A 57 3.94 1.00 0.72
N ARG A 58 3.12 1.28 1.76
CA ARG A 58 1.69 0.93 1.75
C ARG A 58 0.93 1.81 0.78
N TRP A 59 1.20 3.12 0.76
CA TRP A 59 0.63 4.02 -0.22
C TRP A 59 0.88 3.52 -1.65
N CYS A 60 2.16 3.31 -1.98
CA CYS A 60 2.57 2.98 -3.34
C CYS A 60 2.00 1.63 -3.82
N LEU A 61 2.04 0.60 -2.97
CA LEU A 61 1.45 -0.70 -3.33
C LEU A 61 -0.07 -0.66 -3.40
N LYS A 62 -0.75 0.07 -2.51
CA LYS A 62 -2.22 0.16 -2.54
C LYS A 62 -2.70 0.91 -3.78
N GLU A 63 -2.02 1.97 -4.19
CA GLU A 63 -2.30 2.67 -5.45
C GLU A 63 -2.06 1.77 -6.67
N ALA A 64 -0.98 0.98 -6.68
CA ALA A 64 -0.73 0.02 -7.75
C ALA A 64 -1.84 -1.05 -7.82
N VAL A 65 -2.28 -1.58 -6.67
CA VAL A 65 -3.39 -2.56 -6.60
C VAL A 65 -4.72 -1.94 -7.05
N TYR A 66 -5.01 -0.71 -6.62
CA TYR A 66 -6.19 0.03 -7.06
C TYR A 66 -6.23 0.15 -8.59
N LYS A 67 -5.11 0.57 -9.21
CA LYS A 67 -4.98 0.70 -10.66
C LYS A 67 -5.17 -0.64 -11.39
N ALA A 68 -4.64 -1.73 -10.82
CA ALA A 68 -4.79 -3.06 -11.39
C ALA A 68 -6.22 -3.62 -11.29
N ALA A 69 -7.00 -3.18 -10.30
CA ALA A 69 -8.39 -3.60 -10.09
C ALA A 69 -9.41 -2.73 -10.85
N TYR A 70 -9.08 -1.47 -11.12
CA TYR A 70 -9.98 -0.53 -11.79
C TYR A 70 -10.12 -0.86 -13.29
N PRO A 71 -11.33 -0.77 -13.90
CA PRO A 71 -12.62 -0.40 -13.30
C PRO A 71 -13.43 -1.56 -12.73
N LEU A 72 -12.91 -2.80 -12.77
CA LEU A 72 -13.64 -4.02 -12.35
C LEU A 72 -14.06 -3.98 -10.88
N GLN A 73 -13.26 -3.35 -10.03
CA GLN A 73 -13.66 -2.96 -8.68
C GLN A 73 -12.99 -1.64 -8.28
N ILE A 74 -13.79 -0.73 -7.72
CA ILE A 74 -13.28 0.52 -7.13
C ILE A 74 -12.97 0.26 -5.65
N LEU A 75 -11.69 0.01 -5.37
CA LEU A 75 -11.22 -0.30 -4.01
C LEU A 75 -11.12 0.95 -3.14
N GLN A 76 -11.45 0.81 -1.86
CA GLN A 76 -11.13 1.76 -0.80
C GLN A 76 -9.80 1.38 -0.12
N TRP A 77 -9.26 2.28 0.71
CA TRP A 77 -7.97 2.08 1.37
C TRP A 77 -7.92 0.84 2.29
N ASP A 78 -9.02 0.55 2.98
CA ASP A 78 -9.16 -0.57 3.90
C ASP A 78 -9.56 -1.88 3.21
N ASP A 79 -9.87 -1.84 1.91
CA ASP A 79 -10.06 -3.04 1.09
C ASP A 79 -8.73 -3.72 0.75
N VAL A 80 -7.62 -2.99 0.80
CA VAL A 80 -6.28 -3.50 0.48
C VAL A 80 -5.44 -3.50 1.75
N CYS A 81 -4.97 -4.66 2.20
CA CYS A 81 -4.05 -4.78 3.32
C CYS A 81 -2.71 -5.36 2.86
N ILE A 82 -1.62 -4.63 3.06
CA ILE A 82 -0.26 -5.10 2.77
C ILE A 82 0.35 -5.71 4.04
N TYR A 83 0.90 -6.89 3.93
CA TYR A 83 1.65 -7.54 5.00
C TYR A 83 2.94 -8.15 4.44
N LYS A 84 3.83 -8.53 5.34
CA LYS A 84 5.12 -9.10 5.00
C LYS A 84 5.17 -10.52 5.54
N ASP A 85 5.54 -11.46 4.67
CA ASP A 85 5.87 -12.83 5.03
C ASP A 85 7.24 -13.14 4.40
N GLY A 86 8.28 -13.19 5.22
CA GLY A 86 9.67 -13.20 4.74
C GLY A 86 10.05 -11.91 3.97
N PRO A 87 10.88 -11.97 2.92
CA PRO A 87 11.33 -10.78 2.19
C PRO A 87 10.28 -10.21 1.23
N LYS A 88 9.29 -11.00 0.82
CA LYS A 88 8.31 -10.61 -0.22
C LYS A 88 7.09 -9.91 0.40
N PRO A 89 6.64 -8.77 -0.14
CA PRO A 89 5.36 -8.19 0.26
C PRO A 89 4.20 -9.06 -0.25
N LEU A 90 3.21 -9.25 0.60
CA LEU A 90 1.95 -9.90 0.27
C LEU A 90 0.81 -8.91 0.44
N VAL A 91 -0.29 -9.17 -0.26
CA VAL A 91 -1.49 -8.35 -0.21
C VAL A 91 -2.71 -9.21 0.00
N HIS A 92 -3.63 -8.72 0.81
CA HIS A 92 -4.98 -9.23 0.92
C HIS A 92 -5.92 -8.15 0.40
N VAL A 93 -6.83 -8.52 -0.49
CA VAL A 93 -7.82 -7.62 -1.08
C VAL A 93 -9.22 -8.14 -0.78
N LYS A 94 -10.13 -7.27 -0.34
CA LYS A 94 -11.55 -7.56 -0.20
C LYS A 94 -12.22 -7.49 -1.58
N TRP A 95 -12.23 -8.62 -2.29
CA TRP A 95 -12.82 -8.70 -3.62
C TRP A 95 -14.34 -8.79 -3.60
N ASN A 96 -14.97 -8.27 -4.66
CA ASN A 96 -16.34 -8.55 -5.03
C ASN A 96 -16.48 -10.00 -5.55
N ALA A 97 -17.72 -10.42 -5.83
CA ALA A 97 -17.99 -11.79 -6.28
C ALA A 97 -17.25 -12.17 -7.58
N ASP A 98 -17.12 -11.23 -8.52
CA ASP A 98 -16.48 -11.48 -9.82
C ASP A 98 -14.98 -11.71 -9.71
N LEU A 99 -14.33 -11.11 -8.71
CA LEU A 99 -12.90 -11.23 -8.44
C LEU A 99 -12.59 -12.09 -7.21
N ALA A 100 -13.56 -12.84 -6.68
CA ALA A 100 -13.39 -13.60 -5.43
C ALA A 100 -12.23 -14.62 -5.47
N ALA A 101 -11.94 -15.20 -6.65
CA ALA A 101 -10.83 -16.12 -6.87
C ALA A 101 -9.54 -15.44 -7.36
N ALA A 102 -9.54 -14.10 -7.52
CA ALA A 102 -8.42 -13.38 -8.08
C ALA A 102 -7.23 -13.36 -7.11
N ARG A 103 -6.03 -13.58 -7.66
CA ARG A 103 -4.76 -13.51 -6.95
C ARG A 103 -4.07 -12.20 -7.31
N VAL A 104 -3.34 -11.66 -6.35
CA VAL A 104 -2.57 -10.43 -6.55
C VAL A 104 -1.12 -10.65 -6.24
N HIS A 105 -0.27 -10.28 -7.19
CA HIS A 105 1.17 -10.27 -7.03
C HIS A 105 1.62 -8.83 -6.94
N VAL A 106 2.37 -8.52 -5.89
CA VAL A 106 2.94 -7.18 -5.69
C VAL A 106 4.45 -7.23 -5.62
N SER A 107 5.07 -6.16 -6.09
CA SER A 107 6.51 -5.92 -5.96
C SER A 107 6.76 -4.45 -5.65
N LEU A 108 7.81 -4.19 -4.89
CA LEU A 108 8.22 -2.86 -4.49
C LEU A 108 9.72 -2.73 -4.73
N SER A 109 10.14 -1.61 -5.31
CA SER A 109 11.55 -1.25 -5.40
C SER A 109 11.73 0.22 -5.05
N HIS A 110 12.89 0.58 -4.54
CA HIS A 110 13.21 1.97 -4.19
C HIS A 110 14.65 2.29 -4.56
N ASP A 111 14.87 3.54 -4.93
CA ASP A 111 16.18 4.12 -5.11
C ASP A 111 16.13 5.60 -4.72
N ASP A 112 17.04 6.01 -3.84
CA ASP A 112 17.05 7.34 -3.22
C ASP A 112 15.66 7.80 -2.72
N ASP A 113 15.11 8.90 -3.25
CA ASP A 113 13.78 9.41 -2.88
C ASP A 113 12.62 8.75 -3.65
N LEU A 114 12.90 7.86 -4.60
CA LEU A 114 11.89 7.25 -5.45
C LEU A 114 11.53 5.85 -4.97
N LEU A 115 10.22 5.59 -4.98
CA LEU A 115 9.63 4.32 -4.65
C LEU A 115 8.67 3.92 -5.77
N VAL A 116 8.84 2.72 -6.32
CA VAL A 116 7.94 2.16 -7.32
C VAL A 116 7.24 0.92 -6.78
N GLY A 117 5.93 0.88 -6.97
CA GLY A 117 5.07 -0.24 -6.62
C GLY A 117 4.45 -0.82 -7.88
N TYR A 118 4.44 -2.15 -7.99
CA TYR A 118 3.85 -2.87 -9.11
C TYR A 118 2.84 -3.90 -8.59
N ALA A 119 1.73 -4.05 -9.30
CA ALA A 119 0.69 -5.02 -8.99
C ALA A 119 0.20 -5.73 -10.26
N VAL A 120 -0.05 -7.03 -10.15
CA VAL A 120 -0.70 -7.86 -11.17
C VAL A 120 -1.86 -8.58 -10.51
N VAL A 121 -3.05 -8.44 -11.07
CA VAL A 121 -4.25 -9.20 -10.67
C VAL A 121 -4.49 -10.28 -11.73
N GLU A 122 -4.64 -11.53 -11.31
CA GLU A 122 -4.94 -12.66 -12.20
C GLU A 122 -6.11 -13.49 -11.66
N LYS A 123 -6.85 -14.13 -12.57
CA LYS A 123 -7.98 -15.02 -12.28
C LYS A 123 -7.84 -16.33 -13.04
#